data_AF-A0A060T8C5-F1
#
_entry.id   AF-A0A060T8C5-F1
#
_cell.length_a   1.000
_cell.length_b   1.000
_cell.length_c   1.000
_cell.angle_alpha   90.00
_cell.angle_beta   90.00
_cell.angle_gamma   90.00
#
_symmetry.space_group_name_H-M   'P 1'
#
loop_
_entity.id
_entity.type
_entity.pdbx_description
1 polymer ?
#
loop_
_entity_poly.entity_id
_entity_poly.type
_entity_poly.pdbx_seq_one_letter_code
_entity_poly.pdbx_strand_id
1 'polypeptide(L)'
;MEEAKWSAGSKGKSKKEAEEEKKAEQARKKAEREAQLKAEEEALPAKGIKSKQKGQEKAGNRRRGIDDALKASGIEDAIDALDIATGKNSNKKDVERHPERRFKAAYLSYEERRLPELKDEHPGLRLNQYKELIRKEFEKSSENPFNQTTVAYNATSSEVRDTRSAVKKATEERLMNNR
;
A
#
# COMPACT_ATOMS: atom_id res chain seq x y z
N MET A 1 9.42 -25.27 63.36
CA MET A 1 9.60 -26.32 62.34
C MET A 1 9.11 -25.72 61.03
N GLU A 2 9.78 -24.74 60.44
CA GLU A 2 11.15 -24.79 59.91
C GLU A 2 11.40 -25.97 58.96
N GLU A 3 11.55 -25.57 57.69
CA GLU A 3 12.43 -26.12 56.66
C GLU A 3 12.41 -27.60 56.39
N ALA A 4 11.76 -27.95 55.28
CA ALA A 4 12.31 -28.95 54.37
C ALA A 4 11.52 -28.99 53.05
N LYS A 5 12.06 -28.84 51.83
CA LYS A 5 13.38 -28.50 51.31
C LYS A 5 13.09 -28.10 49.85
N TRP A 6 13.60 -26.97 49.43
CA TRP A 6 14.33 -26.83 48.17
C TRP A 6 14.08 -27.93 47.10
N SER A 7 13.20 -27.66 46.14
CA SER A 7 13.16 -28.35 44.84
C SER A 7 12.70 -27.32 43.80
N ALA A 8 13.58 -26.43 43.35
CA ALA A 8 14.42 -26.67 42.18
C ALA A 8 13.58 -26.97 40.92
N GLY A 9 13.33 -25.95 40.08
CA GLY A 9 12.89 -26.21 38.71
C GLY A 9 12.13 -25.13 37.93
N SER A 10 11.97 -23.89 38.41
CA SER A 10 11.27 -22.83 37.64
C SER A 10 12.14 -22.22 36.51
N LYS A 11 12.81 -23.05 35.70
CA LYS A 11 13.70 -22.58 34.62
C LYS A 11 13.61 -23.34 33.29
N GLY A 12 12.48 -23.99 32.99
CA GLY A 12 12.39 -24.70 31.70
C GLY A 12 11.01 -25.04 31.11
N LYS A 13 9.88 -24.81 31.81
CA LYS A 13 8.54 -25.22 31.31
C LYS A 13 7.78 -24.12 30.57
N SER A 14 7.83 -22.88 31.06
CA SER A 14 7.14 -21.74 30.44
C SER A 14 7.61 -21.39 29.02
N LYS A 15 8.88 -21.63 28.68
CA LYS A 15 9.41 -21.35 27.34
C LYS A 15 9.01 -22.43 26.31
N LYS A 16 8.91 -23.70 26.73
CA LYS A 16 8.45 -24.80 25.88
C LYS A 16 6.94 -24.74 25.64
N GLU A 17 6.15 -24.45 26.67
CA GLU A 17 4.70 -24.30 26.53
C GLU A 17 4.33 -23.07 25.68
N ALA A 18 5.07 -21.95 25.79
CA ALA A 18 4.86 -20.77 24.94
C ALA A 18 5.31 -20.96 23.48
N GLU A 19 6.32 -21.80 23.21
CA GLU A 19 6.68 -22.17 21.83
C GLU A 19 5.68 -23.15 21.21
N GLU A 20 5.15 -24.09 21.98
CA GLU A 20 4.10 -25.00 21.50
C GLU A 20 2.78 -24.26 21.23
N GLU A 21 2.39 -23.29 22.06
CA GLU A 21 1.21 -22.46 21.83
C GLU A 21 1.38 -21.58 20.58
N LYS A 22 2.56 -20.96 20.39
CA LYS A 22 2.86 -20.18 19.17
C LYS A 22 2.91 -21.07 17.92
N LYS A 23 3.43 -22.29 18.03
CA LYS A 23 3.49 -23.23 16.90
C LYS A 23 2.09 -23.77 16.57
N ALA A 24 1.24 -23.98 17.56
CA ALA A 24 -0.16 -24.35 17.37
C ALA A 24 -0.99 -23.21 16.76
N GLU A 25 -0.77 -21.97 17.18
CA GLU A 25 -1.45 -20.80 16.61
C GLU A 25 -0.98 -20.51 15.17
N GLN A 26 0.33 -20.63 14.90
CA GLN A 26 0.87 -20.51 13.55
C GLN A 26 0.38 -21.63 12.62
N ALA A 27 0.24 -22.86 13.12
CA ALA A 27 -0.32 -23.96 12.35
C ALA A 27 -1.81 -23.73 12.03
N ARG A 28 -2.60 -23.20 12.97
CA ARG A 28 -4.00 -22.82 12.73
C ARG A 28 -4.12 -21.67 11.73
N LYS A 29 -3.29 -20.64 11.85
CA LYS A 29 -3.29 -19.49 10.93
C LYS A 29 -2.81 -19.87 9.53
N LYS A 30 -1.89 -20.83 9.42
CA LYS A 30 -1.46 -21.39 8.12
C LYS A 30 -2.57 -22.24 7.50
N ALA A 31 -3.25 -23.08 8.28
CA ALA A 31 -4.36 -23.90 7.80
C ALA A 31 -5.55 -23.05 7.32
N GLU A 32 -5.86 -21.95 8.01
CA GLU A 32 -6.92 -21.02 7.59
C GLU A 32 -6.54 -20.29 6.29
N ARG A 33 -5.29 -19.83 6.17
CA ARG A 33 -4.80 -19.16 4.95
C ARG A 33 -4.74 -20.11 3.75
N GLU A 34 -4.34 -21.37 3.97
CA GLU A 34 -4.29 -22.39 2.92
C GLU A 34 -5.70 -22.81 2.48
N ALA A 35 -6.66 -22.87 3.40
CA ALA A 35 -8.07 -23.08 3.08
C ALA A 35 -8.66 -21.91 2.28
N GLN A 36 -8.30 -20.66 2.60
CA GLN A 36 -8.69 -19.48 1.82
C GLN A 36 -8.08 -19.49 0.41
N LEU A 37 -6.78 -19.83 0.29
CA LEU A 37 -6.10 -19.92 -1.00
C LEU A 37 -6.68 -21.04 -1.87
N LYS A 38 -7.05 -22.17 -1.27
CA LYS A 38 -7.69 -23.28 -1.98
C LYS A 38 -9.11 -22.95 -2.41
N ALA A 39 -9.88 -22.22 -1.60
CA ALA A 39 -11.19 -21.71 -2.00
C ALA A 39 -11.09 -20.66 -3.13
N GLU A 40 -10.02 -19.85 -3.15
CA GLU A 40 -9.73 -18.95 -4.28
C GLU A 40 -9.28 -19.71 -5.54
N GLU A 41 -8.48 -20.78 -5.39
CA GLU A 41 -8.02 -21.60 -6.52
C GLU A 41 -9.15 -22.44 -7.12
N GLU A 42 -10.07 -22.96 -6.30
CA GLU A 42 -11.25 -23.73 -6.75
C GLU A 42 -12.35 -22.83 -7.34
N ALA A 43 -12.34 -21.53 -7.01
CA ALA A 43 -13.19 -20.51 -7.64
C ALA A 43 -12.67 -20.02 -9.00
N LEU A 44 -11.51 -20.49 -9.46
CA LEU A 44 -10.99 -20.27 -10.81
C LEU A 44 -11.33 -21.48 -11.71
N PRO A 45 -12.43 -21.45 -12.48
CA PRO A 45 -12.81 -22.59 -13.32
C PRO A 45 -11.86 -22.74 -14.51
N ALA A 46 -10.97 -23.75 -14.44
CA ALA A 46 -10.23 -24.22 -15.60
C ALA A 46 -11.02 -25.31 -16.36
N LYS A 47 -11.47 -24.93 -17.56
CA LYS A 47 -11.82 -25.74 -18.76
C LYS A 47 -13.25 -26.28 -18.93
N GLY A 48 -13.92 -25.72 -19.93
CA GLY A 48 -14.98 -26.35 -20.73
C GLY A 48 -15.22 -25.59 -22.03
N ILE A 49 -14.56 -25.99 -23.12
CA ILE A 49 -14.77 -25.47 -24.47
C ILE A 49 -16.13 -25.96 -24.99
N LYS A 50 -17.08 -25.04 -25.26
CA LYS A 50 -17.88 -24.92 -26.51
C LYS A 50 -19.11 -24.01 -26.32
N SER A 51 -19.29 -23.15 -27.33
CA SER A 51 -20.54 -22.47 -27.72
C SER A 51 -21.02 -21.26 -26.89
N LYS A 52 -20.53 -20.06 -27.27
CA LYS A 52 -21.40 -18.98 -27.78
C LYS A 52 -20.55 -17.80 -28.28
N GLN A 53 -20.41 -17.73 -29.61
CA GLN A 53 -20.22 -16.47 -30.33
C GLN A 53 -21.40 -15.54 -30.00
N LYS A 54 -21.28 -14.72 -28.97
CA LYS A 54 -21.95 -13.40 -28.81
C LYS A 54 -21.53 -12.81 -27.47
N GLY A 55 -20.52 -11.97 -27.48
CA GLY A 55 -20.11 -11.26 -26.26
C GLY A 55 -18.71 -10.63 -26.31
N GLN A 56 -17.85 -11.07 -27.23
CA GLN A 56 -16.50 -10.53 -27.38
C GLN A 56 -16.43 -9.18 -28.11
N GLU A 57 -17.55 -8.58 -28.51
CA GLU A 57 -17.56 -7.23 -29.13
C GLU A 57 -17.69 -6.08 -28.09
N LYS A 58 -17.83 -6.38 -26.80
CA LYS A 58 -17.86 -5.35 -25.73
C LYS A 58 -16.70 -5.40 -24.76
N ALA A 59 -15.69 -6.22 -25.02
CA ALA A 59 -14.39 -6.15 -24.33
C ALA A 59 -13.35 -5.30 -25.10
N GLY A 60 -13.68 -4.83 -26.32
CA GLY A 60 -12.81 -3.99 -27.14
C GLY A 60 -12.92 -2.48 -26.89
N ASN A 61 -13.90 -2.01 -26.11
CA ASN A 61 -14.20 -0.56 -25.99
C ASN A 61 -14.02 0.05 -24.58
N ARG A 62 -13.18 -0.56 -23.75
CA ARG A 62 -12.62 0.09 -22.54
C ARG A 62 -11.12 0.36 -22.64
N ARG A 63 -10.56 0.28 -23.85
CA ARG A 63 -9.29 0.96 -24.22
C ARG A 63 -9.58 2.32 -24.86
N ARG A 64 -10.58 3.06 -24.36
CA ARG A 64 -10.77 4.45 -24.80
C ARG A 64 -9.59 5.26 -24.27
N GLY A 65 -8.65 5.57 -25.15
CA GLY A 65 -7.58 6.54 -24.90
C GLY A 65 -6.20 5.98 -24.56
N ILE A 66 -5.87 4.73 -24.93
CA ILE A 66 -4.46 4.43 -25.21
C ILE A 66 -4.29 4.71 -26.70
N ASP A 67 -4.46 5.97 -27.07
CA ASP A 67 -3.89 6.43 -28.33
C ASP A 67 -2.38 6.25 -28.18
N ASP A 68 -1.71 5.85 -29.25
CA ASP A 68 -0.24 5.78 -29.43
C ASP A 68 0.49 7.13 -29.15
N ALA A 69 -0.18 8.08 -28.50
CA ALA A 69 0.21 9.46 -28.27
C ALA A 69 0.79 9.73 -26.87
N LEU A 70 0.55 8.88 -25.87
CA LEU A 70 1.15 9.04 -24.54
C LEU A 70 2.57 8.47 -24.54
N LYS A 71 3.56 9.34 -24.69
CA LYS A 71 4.96 8.95 -24.73
C LYS A 71 5.56 9.09 -23.33
N ALA A 72 5.76 7.95 -22.67
CA ALA A 72 6.49 7.91 -21.41
C ALA A 72 7.99 7.80 -21.67
N SER A 73 8.76 8.86 -21.40
CA SER A 73 10.23 8.88 -21.58
C SER A 73 11.02 8.65 -20.28
N GLY A 74 10.36 8.21 -19.20
CA GLY A 74 10.95 7.85 -17.92
C GLY A 74 10.10 6.83 -17.14
N ILE A 75 10.61 6.33 -16.02
CA ILE A 75 9.90 5.34 -15.20
C ILE A 75 8.66 5.96 -14.57
N GLU A 76 8.77 7.18 -14.06
CA GLU A 76 7.69 7.94 -13.44
C GLU A 76 6.57 8.23 -14.45
N ASP A 77 6.94 8.65 -15.66
CA ASP A 77 5.98 8.89 -16.74
C ASP A 77 5.31 7.59 -17.23
N ALA A 78 6.00 6.46 -17.20
CA ALA A 78 5.42 5.15 -17.54
C ALA A 78 4.42 4.68 -16.47
N ILE A 79 4.70 4.97 -15.19
CA ILE A 79 3.78 4.71 -14.09
C ILE A 79 2.54 5.59 -14.22
N ASP A 80 2.70 6.88 -14.52
CA ASP A 80 1.60 7.82 -14.72
C ASP A 80 0.73 7.42 -15.93
N ALA A 81 1.36 7.03 -17.05
CA ALA A 81 0.65 6.50 -18.23
C ALA A 81 -0.15 5.22 -17.89
N LEU A 82 0.42 4.34 -17.07
CA LEU A 82 -0.25 3.12 -16.61
C LEU A 82 -1.42 3.43 -15.67
N ASP A 83 -1.28 4.39 -14.76
CA ASP A 83 -2.37 4.78 -13.86
C ASP A 83 -3.54 5.43 -14.64
N ILE A 84 -3.23 6.24 -15.65
CA ILE A 84 -4.21 6.78 -16.59
C ILE A 84 -4.93 5.66 -17.35
N ALA A 85 -4.19 4.65 -17.84
CA ALA A 85 -4.71 3.53 -18.62
C ALA A 85 -5.51 2.52 -17.79
N THR A 86 -5.06 2.21 -16.58
CA THR A 86 -5.71 1.25 -15.68
C THR A 86 -6.83 1.89 -14.86
N GLY A 87 -6.86 3.22 -14.75
CA GLY A 87 -7.79 3.95 -13.90
C GLY A 87 -7.66 3.53 -12.44
N LYS A 88 -6.48 3.15 -11.96
CA LYS A 88 -6.32 2.62 -10.59
C LYS A 88 -6.61 3.70 -9.55
N ASN A 89 -6.23 4.95 -9.83
CA ASN A 89 -6.67 6.14 -9.09
C ASN A 89 -8.14 6.54 -9.35
N SER A 90 -8.99 5.64 -9.87
CA SER A 90 -10.38 5.96 -10.19
C SER A 90 -11.43 5.79 -9.10
N ASN A 91 -11.05 5.23 -7.97
CA ASN A 91 -11.94 5.10 -6.85
C ASN A 91 -12.21 6.46 -6.18
N LYS A 92 -13.50 6.74 -5.96
CA LYS A 92 -14.03 7.96 -5.32
C LYS A 92 -13.50 8.19 -3.89
N LYS A 93 -12.77 7.22 -3.34
CA LYS A 93 -12.15 7.21 -2.01
C LYS A 93 -10.68 7.68 -2.01
N ASP A 94 -10.07 7.91 -3.17
CA ASP A 94 -8.64 8.29 -3.25
C ASP A 94 -8.38 9.79 -3.20
N VAL A 95 -9.39 10.64 -3.41
CA VAL A 95 -9.19 12.08 -3.28
C VAL A 95 -9.19 12.45 -1.80
N GLU A 96 -7.98 12.64 -1.27
CA GLU A 96 -7.74 12.96 0.13
C GLU A 96 -8.27 14.36 0.47
N ARG A 97 -9.09 14.43 1.53
CA ARG A 97 -9.70 15.68 2.03
C ARG A 97 -9.08 16.15 3.34
N HIS A 98 -8.33 15.29 4.01
CA HIS A 98 -7.70 15.50 5.31
C HIS A 98 -6.22 15.11 5.27
N PRO A 99 -5.38 15.88 4.56
CA PRO A 99 -3.94 15.64 4.52
C PRO A 99 -3.32 15.62 5.92
N GLU A 100 -3.81 16.43 6.87
CA GLU A 100 -3.35 16.44 8.26
C GLU A 100 -3.53 15.09 8.98
N ARG A 101 -4.64 14.39 8.73
CA ARG A 101 -4.91 13.08 9.36
C ARG A 101 -4.05 11.99 8.75
N ARG A 102 -3.87 12.02 7.42
CA ARG A 102 -2.98 11.09 6.73
C ARG A 102 -1.52 11.35 7.03
N PHE A 103 -1.11 12.60 7.22
CA PHE A 103 0.27 12.97 7.53
C PHE A 103 0.76 12.22 8.76
N LYS A 104 -0.03 12.16 9.83
CA LYS A 104 0.35 11.43 11.04
C LYS A 104 0.54 9.93 10.81
N ALA A 105 -0.34 9.32 10.03
CA ALA A 105 -0.25 7.89 9.72
C ALA A 105 0.93 7.59 8.78
N ALA A 106 1.08 8.37 7.72
CA ALA A 106 2.18 8.25 6.77
C ALA A 106 3.54 8.53 7.43
N TYR A 107 3.63 9.57 8.27
CA TYR A 107 4.83 9.86 9.05
C TYR A 107 5.20 8.72 10.00
N LEU A 108 4.22 8.14 10.70
CA LEU A 108 4.47 6.99 11.57
C LEU A 108 4.97 5.78 10.77
N SER A 109 4.31 5.45 9.65
CA SER A 109 4.75 4.35 8.77
C SER A 109 6.14 4.57 8.18
N TYR A 110 6.50 5.84 7.92
CA TYR A 110 7.82 6.22 7.45
C TYR A 110 8.87 6.14 8.57
N GLU A 111 8.55 6.63 9.77
CA GLU A 111 9.39 6.56 10.95
C GLU A 111 9.73 5.10 11.31
N GLU A 112 8.74 4.20 11.35
CA GLU A 112 8.97 2.79 11.69
C GLU A 112 9.92 2.09 10.70
N ARG A 113 9.86 2.48 9.42
CA ARG A 113 10.71 1.91 8.36
C ARG A 113 12.12 2.50 8.40
N ARG A 114 12.24 3.83 8.51
CA ARG A 114 13.52 4.56 8.41
C ARG A 114 14.30 4.61 9.71
N LEU A 115 13.66 4.53 10.87
CA LEU A 115 14.34 4.55 12.16
C LEU A 115 15.44 3.48 12.32
N PRO A 116 15.25 2.19 11.93
CA PRO A 116 16.34 1.21 11.96
C PRO A 116 17.44 1.54 10.94
N GLU A 117 17.10 1.95 9.72
CA GLU A 117 18.07 2.33 8.68
C GLU A 117 18.99 3.46 9.15
N LEU A 118 18.41 4.54 9.68
CA LEU A 118 19.18 5.67 10.20
C LEU A 118 20.05 5.33 11.42
N LYS A 119 19.66 4.34 12.24
CA LYS A 119 20.46 3.91 13.40
C LYS A 119 21.73 3.18 12.97
N ASP A 120 21.65 2.44 11.87
CA ASP A 120 22.81 1.76 11.29
C ASP A 120 23.72 2.75 10.54
N GLU A 121 23.13 3.73 9.84
CA GLU A 121 23.90 4.77 9.12
C GLU A 121 24.58 5.79 10.05
N HIS A 122 23.91 6.18 11.14
CA HIS A 122 24.36 7.23 12.05
C HIS A 122 24.39 6.77 13.52
N PRO A 123 25.20 5.76 13.88
CA PRO A 123 25.21 5.24 15.25
C PRO A 123 25.63 6.33 16.25
N GLY A 124 24.95 6.37 17.39
CA GLY A 124 25.26 7.29 18.50
C GLY A 124 24.48 8.60 18.53
N LEU A 125 23.60 8.88 17.55
CA LEU A 125 22.68 10.02 17.64
C LEU A 125 21.59 9.79 18.70
N ARG A 126 21.07 10.88 19.27
CA ARG A 126 19.92 10.84 20.18
C ARG A 126 18.63 10.58 19.40
N LEU A 127 17.63 9.94 20.04
CA LEU A 127 16.33 9.66 19.43
C LEU A 127 15.69 10.89 18.78
N ASN A 128 15.76 12.04 19.43
CA ASN A 128 15.20 13.29 18.90
C ASN A 128 15.89 13.73 17.60
N GLN A 129 17.21 13.53 17.48
CA GLN A 129 17.96 13.89 16.27
C GLN A 129 17.57 13.00 15.08
N TYR A 130 17.38 11.69 15.32
CA TYR A 130 16.84 10.80 14.27
C TYR A 130 15.45 11.23 13.83
N LYS A 131 14.57 11.60 14.77
CA LYS A 131 13.22 12.09 14.43
C LYS A 131 13.27 13.36 13.59
N GLU A 132 14.18 14.30 13.89
CA GLU A 132 14.37 15.49 13.06
C GLU A 132 14.89 15.17 11.65
N LEU A 133 15.81 14.22 11.51
CA LEU A 133 16.30 13.77 10.21
C LEU A 133 15.20 13.08 9.40
N ILE A 134 14.48 12.14 10.02
CA ILE A 134 13.35 11.43 9.41
C ILE A 134 12.27 12.43 8.97
N ARG A 135 11.96 13.43 9.81
CA ARG A 135 10.99 14.46 9.45
C ARG A 135 11.44 15.29 8.24
N LYS A 136 12.70 15.72 8.21
CA LYS A 136 13.24 16.48 7.06
C LYS A 136 13.22 15.67 5.76
N GLU A 137 13.49 14.37 5.86
CA GLU A 137 13.42 13.48 4.71
C GLU A 137 11.96 13.24 4.27
N PHE A 138 11.07 13.04 5.23
CA PHE A 138 9.65 12.87 4.99
C PHE A 138 9.00 14.11 4.37
N GLU A 139 9.35 15.32 4.80
CA GLU A 139 8.85 16.57 4.24
C GLU A 139 9.13 16.68 2.73
N LYS A 140 10.26 16.13 2.26
CA LYS A 140 10.67 16.10 0.85
C LYS A 140 10.17 14.86 0.09
N SER A 141 9.79 13.81 0.79
CA SER A 141 9.36 12.55 0.18
C SER A 141 8.01 12.69 -0.53
N SER A 142 7.83 11.92 -1.61
CA SER A 142 6.52 11.75 -2.27
C SER A 142 5.49 10.99 -1.42
N GLU A 143 5.93 10.33 -0.35
CA GLU A 143 5.05 9.69 0.65
C GLU A 143 4.31 10.71 1.54
N ASN A 144 4.72 11.99 1.53
CA ASN A 144 4.02 13.04 2.27
C ASN A 144 2.71 13.43 1.57
N PRO A 145 1.54 13.25 2.23
CA PRO A 145 0.24 13.61 1.65
C PRO A 145 0.10 15.10 1.29
N PHE A 146 0.90 15.99 1.88
CA PHE A 146 0.89 17.41 1.53
C PHE A 146 1.54 17.72 0.18
N ASN A 147 2.42 16.83 -0.31
CA ASN A 147 3.05 16.98 -1.63
C ASN A 147 2.12 16.49 -2.76
N GLN A 148 0.96 15.93 -2.42
CA GLN A 148 -0.05 15.45 -3.36
C GLN A 148 -1.15 16.50 -3.53
N THR A 149 -1.85 16.48 -4.68
CA THR A 149 -3.01 17.35 -4.91
C THR A 149 -4.14 17.02 -3.93
N THR A 150 -4.52 18.02 -3.12
CA THR A 150 -5.61 17.92 -2.13
C THR A 150 -6.83 18.71 -2.60
N VAL A 151 -7.99 18.37 -2.06
CA VAL A 151 -9.24 19.10 -2.29
C VAL A 151 -9.79 19.60 -0.96
N ALA A 152 -10.41 20.79 -0.97
CA ALA A 152 -11.01 21.37 0.22
C ALA A 152 -12.02 20.41 0.88
N TYR A 153 -12.05 20.42 2.22
CA TYR A 153 -12.87 19.49 3.00
C TYR A 153 -14.38 19.58 2.66
N ASN A 154 -14.88 20.80 2.46
CA ASN A 154 -16.27 21.10 2.13
C ASN A 154 -16.60 21.04 0.64
N ALA A 155 -15.67 20.57 -0.21
CA ALA A 155 -15.92 20.44 -1.64
C ALA A 155 -17.05 19.46 -1.94
N THR A 156 -17.90 19.87 -2.86
CA THR A 156 -18.98 19.05 -3.42
C THR A 156 -18.43 17.88 -4.22
N SER A 157 -19.26 16.85 -4.44
CA SER A 157 -18.83 15.71 -5.25
C SER A 157 -18.53 16.07 -6.71
N SER A 158 -19.02 17.21 -7.22
CA SER A 158 -18.67 17.69 -8.57
C SER A 158 -17.28 18.28 -8.57
N GLU A 159 -16.96 19.18 -7.64
CA GLU A 159 -15.66 19.84 -7.56
C GLU A 159 -14.51 18.83 -7.35
N VAL A 160 -14.74 17.78 -6.55
CA VAL A 160 -13.79 16.66 -6.39
C VAL A 160 -13.56 15.91 -7.70
N ARG A 161 -14.59 15.77 -8.54
CA ARG A 161 -14.46 15.13 -9.86
C ARG A 161 -13.74 16.05 -10.84
N ASP A 162 -14.02 17.35 -10.80
CA ASP A 162 -13.48 18.36 -11.70
C ASP A 162 -11.99 18.62 -11.42
N THR A 163 -11.61 18.72 -10.13
CA THR A 163 -10.19 18.78 -9.73
C THR A 163 -9.43 17.55 -10.18
N ARG A 164 -10.02 16.36 -10.01
CA ARG A 164 -9.40 15.10 -10.42
C ARG A 164 -9.29 14.96 -11.94
N SER A 165 -10.30 15.39 -12.71
CA SER A 165 -10.22 15.39 -14.17
C SER A 165 -9.20 16.42 -14.66
N ALA A 166 -9.08 17.58 -14.01
CA ALA A 166 -8.06 18.58 -14.30
C ALA A 166 -6.65 18.05 -14.06
N VAL A 167 -6.39 17.38 -12.93
CA VAL A 167 -5.10 16.73 -12.63
C VAL A 167 -4.79 15.66 -13.68
N LYS A 168 -5.76 14.80 -14.00
CA LYS A 168 -5.60 13.78 -15.05
C LYS A 168 -5.30 14.38 -16.42
N LYS A 169 -5.96 15.48 -16.78
CA LYS A 169 -5.73 16.16 -18.06
C LYS A 169 -4.35 16.80 -18.10
N ALA A 170 -3.91 17.40 -17.01
CA ALA A 170 -2.58 18.00 -16.90
C ALA A 170 -1.46 16.96 -17.01
N THR A 171 -1.64 15.77 -16.40
CA THR A 171 -0.67 14.67 -16.54
C THR A 171 -0.68 14.09 -17.95
N GLU A 172 -1.86 13.94 -18.56
CA GLU A 172 -2.02 13.50 -19.95
C GLU A 172 -1.33 14.47 -20.93
N GLU A 173 -1.55 15.79 -20.78
CA GLU A 173 -0.90 16.84 -21.57
C GLU A 173 0.62 16.82 -21.40
N ARG A 174 1.14 16.59 -20.18
CA ARG A 174 2.58 16.44 -19.93
C ARG A 174 3.15 15.25 -20.71
N LEU A 175 2.50 14.09 -20.66
CA LEU A 175 2.91 12.87 -21.36
C LEU A 175 2.80 12.98 -22.88
N MET A 176 1.84 13.77 -23.39
CA MET A 176 1.72 14.07 -24.82
C MET A 176 2.79 15.04 -25.30
N ASN A 177 3.16 16.03 -24.48
CA ASN A 177 4.15 17.05 -24.82
C ASN A 177 5.60 16.58 -24.65
N ASN A 178 5.85 15.49 -23.92
CA ASN A 178 7.19 14.94 -23.66
C ASN A 178 7.78 14.19 -24.89
N ARG A 179 7.65 14.80 -26.08
CA ARG A 179 7.92 14.20 -27.38
C ARG A 179 9.40 14.23 -27.76
#